data_AF-A0A235BSB1-F1
#
_entry.id   AF-A0A235BSB1-F1
#
_cell.length_a   1.000
_cell.length_b   1.000
_cell.length_c   1.000
_cell.angle_alpha   90.00
_cell.angle_beta   90.00
_cell.angle_gamma   90.00
#
_symmetry.space_group_name_H-M   'P 1'
#
loop_
_entity.id
_entity.type
_entity.pdbx_description
1 polymer ?
#
loop_
_entity_poly.entity_id
_entity_poly.type
_entity_poly.pdbx_seq_one_letter_code
_entity_poly.pdbx_strand_id
1 'polypeptide(L)'
;MPNSSFIKEHGMEKFIEQQKKRIALLKTMLEHFDEGRSKSFYCIAVALLSIESLEKSLDKVEKSDDVKIRARALKEILNEIAFKEEIELKLRKK
;
A
#
# COMPACT_ATOMS: atom_id res chain seq x y z
N MET A 1 -8.15 -11.73 -1.62
CA MET A 1 -7.87 -13.18 -1.65
C MET A 1 -6.76 -13.52 -0.67
N PRO A 2 -6.86 -14.60 0.13
CA PRO A 2 -5.77 -15.05 1.00
C PRO A 2 -4.52 -15.48 0.22
N ASN A 3 -3.32 -15.28 0.77
CA ASN A 3 -2.06 -15.64 0.13
C ASN A 3 -1.98 -17.13 -0.26
N SER A 4 -2.49 -18.02 0.60
CA SER A 4 -2.50 -19.46 0.34
C SER A 4 -3.35 -19.83 -0.87
N SER A 5 -4.49 -19.16 -1.07
CA SER A 5 -5.33 -19.34 -2.26
C SER A 5 -4.63 -18.82 -3.51
N PHE A 6 -4.01 -17.65 -3.46
CA PHE A 6 -3.25 -17.08 -4.58
C PHE A 6 -2.14 -18.02 -5.04
N ILE A 7 -1.35 -18.56 -4.11
CA ILE A 7 -0.23 -19.45 -4.41
C ILE A 7 -0.72 -20.75 -5.05
N LYS A 8 -1.86 -21.31 -4.59
CA LYS A 8 -2.43 -22.52 -5.18
C LYS A 8 -2.88 -22.30 -6.62
N GLU A 9 -3.42 -21.13 -6.93
CA GLU A 9 -3.96 -20.80 -8.26
C GLU A 9 -2.87 -20.35 -9.25
N HIS A 10 -1.91 -19.53 -8.80
CA HIS A 10 -0.93 -18.86 -9.67
C HIS A 10 0.51 -19.36 -9.50
N GLY A 11 0.77 -20.21 -8.50
CA GLY A 11 2.10 -20.72 -8.18
C GLY A 11 2.94 -19.79 -7.28
N MET A 12 4.00 -20.38 -6.72
CA MET A 12 4.91 -19.69 -5.79
C MET A 12 5.69 -18.56 -6.47
N GLU A 13 6.15 -18.76 -7.71
CA GLU A 13 6.95 -17.77 -8.45
C GLU A 13 6.19 -16.45 -8.65
N LYS A 14 4.92 -16.54 -9.08
CA LYS A 14 4.06 -15.37 -9.25
C LYS A 14 3.79 -14.65 -7.93
N PHE A 15 3.61 -15.42 -6.84
CA PHE A 15 3.47 -14.83 -5.52
C PHE A 15 4.74 -14.07 -5.10
N ILE A 16 5.92 -14.65 -5.30
CA ILE A 16 7.21 -14.00 -4.98
C ILE A 16 7.39 -12.73 -5.81
N GLU A 17 7.06 -12.74 -7.10
CA GLU A 17 7.09 -11.56 -7.97
C GLU A 17 6.19 -10.45 -7.41
N GLN A 18 4.97 -10.80 -7.01
CA GLN A 18 4.03 -9.88 -6.38
C GLN A 18 4.57 -9.29 -5.07
N GLN A 19 5.19 -10.12 -4.21
CA GLN A 19 5.77 -9.66 -2.95
C GLN A 19 6.95 -8.71 -3.18
N LYS A 20 7.79 -8.95 -4.18
CA LYS A 20 8.89 -8.04 -4.55
C LYS A 20 8.37 -6.66 -4.95
N LYS A 21 7.30 -6.59 -5.76
CA LYS A 21 6.65 -5.33 -6.13
C LYS A 21 6.08 -4.60 -4.91
N ARG A 22 5.37 -5.32 -4.03
CA ARG A 22 4.84 -4.75 -2.77
C ARG A 22 5.96 -4.19 -1.89
N ILE A 23 7.09 -4.90 -1.74
CA ILE A 23 8.25 -4.42 -0.98
C ILE A 23 8.83 -3.14 -1.59
N ALA A 24 8.95 -3.08 -2.92
CA ALA A 24 9.45 -1.88 -3.60
C ALA A 24 8.53 -0.68 -3.35
N LEU A 25 7.22 -0.85 -3.50
CA LEU A 25 6.24 0.20 -3.22
C LEU A 25 6.28 0.68 -1.76
N LEU A 26 6.39 -0.25 -0.81
CA LEU A 26 6.52 0.09 0.61
C LEU A 26 7.79 0.92 0.87
N LYS A 27 8.92 0.55 0.25
CA LYS A 27 10.17 1.34 0.39
C LYS A 27 9.98 2.76 -0.12
N THR A 28 9.39 2.94 -1.31
CA THR A 28 9.07 4.25 -1.87
C THR A 28 8.18 5.07 -0.93
N MET A 29 7.14 4.44 -0.35
CA MET A 29 6.25 5.10 0.61
C MET A 29 7.00 5.54 1.87
N LEU A 30 7.86 4.68 2.43
CA LEU A 30 8.63 4.98 3.63
C LEU A 30 9.71 6.04 3.40
N GLU A 31 10.32 6.08 2.23
CA GLU A 31 11.39 7.03 1.92
C GLU A 31 10.86 8.45 1.67
N HIS A 32 9.72 8.57 0.98
CA HIS A 32 9.23 9.88 0.52
C HIS A 32 8.02 10.42 1.28
N PHE A 33 7.32 9.57 2.06
CA PHE A 33 6.04 9.92 2.69
C PHE A 33 5.96 9.56 4.18
N ASP A 34 7.03 9.05 4.81
CA ASP A 34 7.02 8.81 6.26
C ASP A 34 7.45 10.06 7.03
N GLU A 35 6.49 10.65 7.75
CA GLU A 35 6.67 11.76 8.68
C GLU A 35 7.02 11.29 10.12
N GLY A 36 7.38 10.01 10.28
CA GLY A 36 7.84 9.39 11.53
C GLY A 36 6.75 8.65 12.31
N ARG A 37 5.51 8.59 11.80
CA ARG A 37 4.35 7.93 12.45
C ARG A 37 3.50 7.09 11.50
N SER A 38 3.92 6.92 10.25
CA SER A 38 3.07 6.34 9.19
C SER A 38 3.43 4.92 8.78
N LYS A 39 4.53 4.38 9.32
CA LYS A 39 5.02 3.04 8.99
C LYS A 39 3.93 1.98 9.06
N SER A 40 3.22 1.90 10.20
CA SER A 40 2.16 0.91 10.38
C SER A 40 1.03 1.07 9.37
N PHE A 41 0.64 2.31 9.06
CA PHE A 41 -0.40 2.58 8.06
C PHE A 41 0.02 2.11 6.67
N TYR A 42 1.23 2.46 6.21
CA TYR A 42 1.72 2.04 4.90
C TYR A 42 1.93 0.53 4.80
N CYS A 43 2.40 -0.13 5.87
CA CYS A 43 2.48 -1.60 5.92
C CYS A 43 1.10 -2.24 5.72
N ILE A 44 0.06 -1.70 6.38
CA ILE A 44 -1.31 -2.22 6.25
C ILE A 44 -1.85 -1.95 4.84
N ALA A 45 -1.69 -0.74 4.30
CA ALA A 45 -2.11 -0.39 2.96
C ALA A 45 -1.47 -1.31 1.90
N VAL A 46 -0.14 -1.49 1.97
CA VAL A 46 0.60 -2.35 1.05
C VAL A 46 0.25 -3.84 1.24
N ALA A 47 -0.19 -4.27 2.41
CA ALA A 47 -0.62 -5.66 2.62
C ALA A 47 -2.02 -5.94 2.04
N LEU A 48 -2.92 -4.96 2.08
CA LEU A 48 -4.34 -5.17 1.81
C LEU A 48 -4.79 -4.72 0.42
N LEU A 49 -4.26 -3.61 -0.10
CA LEU A 49 -4.67 -3.05 -1.39
C LEU A 49 -4.03 -3.80 -2.57
N SER A 50 -4.61 -3.65 -3.76
CA SER A 50 -4.00 -4.20 -4.98
C SER A 50 -2.70 -3.45 -5.36
N ILE A 51 -1.79 -4.10 -6.09
CA ILE A 51 -0.56 -3.44 -6.58
C ILE A 51 -0.92 -2.25 -7.49
N GLU A 52 -1.86 -2.45 -8.39
CA GLU A 52 -2.32 -1.42 -9.33
C GLU A 52 -2.86 -0.20 -8.58
N SER A 53 -3.62 -0.41 -7.50
CA SER A 53 -4.16 0.67 -6.69
C SER A 53 -3.06 1.42 -5.93
N LEU A 54 -2.02 0.72 -5.45
CA LEU A 54 -0.87 1.34 -4.80
C LEU A 54 -0.05 2.17 -5.80
N GLU A 55 0.20 1.66 -7.01
CA GLU A 55 0.89 2.41 -8.07
C GLU A 55 0.12 3.68 -8.43
N LYS A 56 -1.18 3.55 -8.72
CA LYS A 56 -2.08 4.69 -8.98
C LYS A 56 -2.11 5.69 -7.83
N SER A 57 -1.97 5.25 -6.58
CA SER A 57 -1.97 6.14 -5.43
C SER A 57 -0.72 7.03 -5.40
N LEU A 58 0.45 6.48 -5.77
CA LEU A 58 1.70 7.21 -5.82
C LEU A 58 1.73 8.20 -6.99
N ASP A 59 1.20 7.82 -8.15
CA ASP A 59 1.14 8.67 -9.35
C ASP A 59 0.26 9.91 -9.15
N LYS A 60 -0.72 9.84 -8.25
CA LYS A 60 -1.66 10.92 -7.97
C LYS A 60 -1.13 11.96 -6.98
N VAL A 61 -0.07 11.66 -6.23
CA VAL A 61 0.42 12.63 -5.24
C VAL A 61 1.23 13.70 -5.94
N GLU A 62 0.79 14.96 -5.80
CA GLU A 62 1.53 16.10 -6.30
C GLU A 62 2.89 16.25 -5.61
N LYS A 63 3.87 16.78 -6.35
CA LYS A 63 5.19 17.06 -5.81
C LYS A 63 5.09 18.20 -4.81
N SER A 64 5.56 17.96 -3.59
CA SER A 64 5.72 18.97 -2.54
C SER A 64 7.04 18.71 -1.82
N ASP A 65 7.72 19.77 -1.40
CA ASP A 65 8.95 19.66 -0.60
C ASP A 65 8.64 19.34 0.88
N ASP A 66 7.40 19.54 1.32
CA ASP A 66 6.96 19.17 2.67
C ASP A 66 6.47 17.72 2.72
N VAL A 67 7.25 16.87 3.38
CA VAL A 67 6.92 15.46 3.63
C VAL A 67 5.56 15.29 4.31
N LYS A 68 5.14 16.21 5.18
CA LYS A 68 3.84 16.13 5.88
C LYS A 68 2.68 16.34 4.92
N ILE A 69 2.82 17.26 3.96
CA ILE A 69 1.80 17.51 2.93
C ILE A 69 1.68 16.27 2.05
N ARG A 70 2.81 15.73 1.57
CA ARG A 70 2.81 14.50 0.75
C ARG A 70 2.22 13.31 1.52
N ALA A 71 2.63 13.11 2.77
CA ALA A 71 2.13 12.03 3.61
C ALA A 71 0.62 12.10 3.81
N ARG A 72 0.09 13.29 4.09
CA ARG A 72 -1.35 13.52 4.22
C ARG A 72 -2.09 13.22 2.91
N ALA A 73 -1.62 13.77 1.80
CA ALA A 73 -2.23 13.55 0.48
C ALA A 73 -2.27 12.06 0.12
N LEU A 74 -1.15 11.34 0.31
CA LEU A 74 -1.09 9.90 0.04
C LEU A 74 -2.05 9.11 0.93
N LYS A 75 -2.13 9.44 2.23
CA LYS A 75 -3.08 8.81 3.16
C LYS A 75 -4.52 9.04 2.73
N GLU A 76 -4.89 10.25 2.32
CA GLU A 76 -6.24 10.56 1.85
C GLU A 76 -6.57 9.70 0.62
N ILE A 77 -5.69 9.66 -0.38
CA ILE A 77 -5.87 8.83 -1.59
C ILE A 77 -5.98 7.34 -1.25
N LEU A 78 -5.13 6.81 -0.37
CA LEU A 78 -5.16 5.41 0.02
C LEU A 78 -6.46 5.06 0.77
N ASN A 79 -6.97 5.96 1.61
CA ASN A 79 -8.25 5.75 2.29
C ASN A 79 -9.43 5.81 1.31
N GLU A 80 -9.41 6.69 0.31
CA GLU A 80 -10.44 6.72 -0.73
C GLU A 80 -10.45 5.44 -1.57
N ILE A 81 -9.27 4.93 -1.94
CA ILE A 81 -9.13 3.66 -2.64
C ILE A 81 -9.67 2.52 -1.77
N ALA A 82 -9.25 2.46 -0.51
CA ALA A 82 -9.71 1.43 0.42
C ALA A 82 -11.23 1.46 0.60
N PHE A 83 -11.82 2.67 0.69
CA PHE A 83 -13.27 2.84 0.73
C PHE A 83 -13.96 2.30 -0.54
N LYS A 84 -13.42 2.59 -1.73
CA LYS A 84 -13.96 2.09 -3.01
C LYS A 84 -13.82 0.57 -3.17
N GLU A 85 -12.78 -0.01 -2.59
CA GLU A 85 -12.55 -1.46 -2.58
C GLU A 85 -13.24 -2.17 -1.41
N GLU A 86 -13.99 -1.44 -0.57
CA GLU A 86 -14.62 -1.95 0.67
C GLU A 86 -13.61 -2.63 1.62
N ILE A 87 -12.37 -2.15 1.61
CA ILE A 87 -11.27 -2.62 2.44
C ILE A 87 -11.07 -1.66 3.61
N GLU A 88 -11.00 -2.22 4.81
CA GLU A 88 -10.65 -1.45 5.99
C GLU A 88 -9.15 -1.53 6.27
N LEU A 89 -8.46 -0.38 6.26
CA LEU A 89 -7.02 -0.28 6.53
C LEU A 89 -6.70 -0.33 8.03
N LYS A 90 -7.19 -1.37 8.70
CA LYS A 90 -6.87 -1.66 10.11
C LYS A 90 -6.53 -3.12 10.31
N LEU A 91 -5.68 -3.38 11.31
CA LEU A 91 -5.45 -4.75 11.75
C LEU A 91 -6.73 -5.30 12.39
N ARG A 92 -7.17 -6.47 11.92
CA ARG A 92 -8.26 -7.20 12.58
C ARG A 92 -7.74 -7.70 13.92
N LYS A 93 -8.48 -7.42 15.00
CA LYS A 93 -8.22 -8.03 16.30
C LYS A 93 -8.55 -9.52 16.20
N LYS A 94 -7.76 -10.35 16.90
CA LYS A 94 -8.06 -11.77 17.07
C LYS A 94 -9.30 -11.95 17.94
#